data_AF-A0A534CWW3-F1
#
_entry.id   AF-A0A534CWW3-F1
#
_cell.length_a   1.000
_cell.length_b   1.000
_cell.length_c   1.000
_cell.angle_alpha   90.00
_cell.angle_beta   90.00
_cell.angle_gamma   90.00
#
_symmetry.space_group_name_H-M   'P 1'
#
loop_
_entity.id
_entity.type
_entity.pdbx_description
1 polymer ?
#
loop_
_entity_poly.entity_id
_entity_poly.type
_entity_poly.pdbx_seq_one_letter_code
_entity_poly.pdbx_strand_id
1 'polypeptide(L)'
;MSPSESRSPLVTPTDLSSTATKDISAAMNGLLADVFALYVEPSDMLAELREDNKALAGRLREAHNVCEEHRDIATASLIEGWIDETERRTWFLYEAGRRGDSGGR
;
A
#
# COMPACT_ATOMS: atom_id res chain seq x y z
N MET A 1 26.89 -42.73 -19.34
CA MET A 1 26.58 -41.77 -18.27
C MET A 1 27.45 -40.55 -18.50
N SER A 2 26.90 -39.48 -19.08
CA SER A 2 27.61 -38.22 -19.26
C SER A 2 27.57 -37.41 -17.95
N PRO A 3 28.66 -36.74 -17.54
CA PRO A 3 28.69 -36.00 -16.28
C PRO A 3 27.82 -34.75 -16.37
N SER A 4 27.11 -34.48 -15.28
CA SER A 4 26.25 -33.32 -15.10
C SER A 4 27.00 -32.00 -15.35
N GLU A 5 26.47 -31.17 -16.25
CA GLU A 5 26.92 -29.79 -16.43
C GLU A 5 26.61 -28.98 -15.17
N SER A 6 27.65 -28.73 -14.37
CA SER A 6 27.64 -27.69 -13.35
C SER A 6 27.44 -26.35 -14.05
N ARG A 7 26.21 -25.81 -14.03
CA ARG A 7 25.93 -24.45 -14.53
C ARG A 7 26.77 -23.47 -13.73
N SER A 8 27.81 -22.94 -14.36
CA SER A 8 28.65 -21.87 -13.82
C SER A 8 27.79 -20.70 -13.34
N PRO A 9 28.19 -20.00 -12.25
CA PRO A 9 27.51 -18.77 -11.83
C PRO A 9 27.41 -17.81 -13.02
N LEU A 10 26.28 -17.12 -13.15
CA LEU A 10 26.10 -16.04 -14.11
C LEU A 10 27.08 -14.92 -13.76
N VAL A 11 28.29 -14.97 -14.30
CA VAL A 11 29.25 -13.87 -14.27
C VAL A 11 28.78 -12.89 -15.34
N THR A 12 27.90 -11.97 -14.98
CA THR A 12 27.68 -10.75 -15.75
C THR A 12 28.73 -9.76 -15.27
N PRO A 13 29.84 -9.56 -16.00
CA PRO A 13 30.91 -8.69 -15.55
C PRO A 13 30.33 -7.30 -15.28
N THR A 14 30.61 -6.77 -14.09
CA THR A 14 30.25 -5.42 -13.70
C THR A 14 31.53 -4.59 -13.66
N ASP A 15 31.45 -3.32 -14.06
CA ASP A 15 32.57 -2.38 -13.99
C ASP A 15 32.89 -1.92 -12.55
N LEU A 16 32.22 -2.49 -11.55
CA LEU A 16 32.39 -2.14 -10.14
C LEU A 16 33.60 -2.86 -9.52
N SER A 17 34.40 -2.11 -8.76
CA SER A 17 35.45 -2.67 -7.93
C SER A 17 34.88 -3.43 -6.73
N SER A 18 35.66 -4.33 -6.13
CA SER A 18 35.23 -5.07 -4.93
C SER A 18 34.90 -4.15 -3.75
N THR A 19 35.55 -2.99 -3.65
CA THR A 19 35.23 -1.96 -2.66
C THR A 19 33.89 -1.31 -2.98
N ALA A 20 33.66 -0.88 -4.23
CA ALA A 20 32.39 -0.28 -4.64
C ALA A 20 31.21 -1.24 -4.40
N THR A 21 31.38 -2.54 -4.69
CA THR A 21 30.38 -3.57 -4.41
C THR A 21 30.06 -3.68 -2.92
N LYS A 22 31.06 -3.58 -2.04
CA LYS A 22 30.85 -3.62 -0.58
C LYS A 22 30.15 -2.36 -0.08
N ASP A 23 30.52 -1.19 -0.57
CA ASP A 23 29.91 0.08 -0.17
C ASP A 23 28.43 0.12 -0.56
N ILE A 24 28.10 -0.33 -1.77
CA ILE A 24 26.71 -0.49 -2.23
C ILE A 24 25.96 -1.49 -1.35
N SER A 25 26.56 -2.65 -1.07
CA SER A 25 25.92 -3.68 -0.22
C SER A 25 25.62 -3.15 1.18
N ALA A 26 26.54 -2.39 1.78
CA ALA A 26 26.36 -1.78 3.09
C ALA A 26 25.22 -0.74 3.08
N ALA A 27 25.18 0.14 2.06
CA ALA A 27 24.11 1.12 1.90
C ALA A 27 22.74 0.44 1.67
N MET A 28 22.69 -0.59 0.83
CA MET A 28 21.46 -1.34 0.56
C MET A 28 20.96 -2.10 1.79
N ASN A 29 21.85 -2.67 2.60
CA ASN A 29 21.44 -3.37 3.82
C ASN A 29 20.74 -2.44 4.82
N GLY A 30 21.20 -1.19 4.96
CA GLY A 30 20.51 -0.19 5.79
C GLY A 30 19.11 0.12 5.27
N LEU A 31 18.99 0.43 3.98
CA LEU A 31 17.70 0.71 3.34
C LEU A 31 16.74 -0.49 3.42
N LEU A 32 17.24 -1.70 3.20
CA LEU A 32 16.45 -2.92 3.31
C LEU A 32 16.01 -3.15 4.75
N ALA A 33 16.88 -2.94 5.74
CA ALA A 33 16.51 -3.03 7.14
C ALA A 33 15.40 -2.04 7.49
N ASP A 34 15.44 -0.80 6.99
CA ASP A 34 14.39 0.20 7.20
C ASP A 34 13.08 -0.18 6.51
N VAL A 35 13.15 -0.70 5.27
CA VAL A 35 11.97 -1.18 4.52
C VAL A 35 11.35 -2.41 5.19
N PHE A 36 12.15 -3.34 5.70
CA PHE A 36 11.67 -4.53 6.41
C PHE A 36 11.22 -4.22 7.83
N ALA A 37 11.78 -3.20 8.49
CA ALA A 37 11.31 -2.71 9.79
C ALA A 37 9.88 -2.13 9.71
N LEU A 38 9.46 -1.69 8.53
CA LEU A 38 8.10 -1.20 8.22
C LEU A 38 7.26 -2.22 7.45
N TYR A 39 7.56 -3.52 7.54
CA TYR A 39 6.67 -4.52 6.98
C TYR A 39 5.29 -4.42 7.66
N VAL A 40 4.27 -4.10 6.87
CA VAL A 40 2.86 -4.06 7.31
C VAL A 40 2.17 -5.27 6.69
N GLU A 41 1.43 -6.03 7.50
CA GLU A 41 0.67 -7.16 6.97
C GLU A 41 -0.37 -6.65 5.95
N PRO A 42 -0.64 -7.38 4.85
CA PRO A 42 -1.65 -6.96 3.88
C PRO A 42 -3.04 -6.72 4.52
N SER A 43 -3.38 -7.45 5.58
CA SER A 43 -4.60 -7.23 6.36
C SER A 43 -4.61 -5.87 7.05
N ASP A 44 -3.47 -5.45 7.59
CA ASP A 44 -3.31 -4.19 8.29
C ASP A 44 -3.35 -3.03 7.29
N MET A 45 -2.74 -3.18 6.11
CA MET A 45 -2.87 -2.19 5.02
C MET A 45 -4.34 -1.97 4.62
N LEU A 46 -5.12 -3.04 4.49
CA LEU A 46 -6.55 -2.96 4.16
C LEU A 46 -7.38 -2.37 5.31
N ALA A 47 -7.01 -2.67 6.57
CA ALA A 47 -7.65 -2.11 7.74
C ALA A 47 -7.41 -0.59 7.86
N GLU A 48 -6.17 -0.15 7.70
CA GLU A 48 -5.81 1.27 7.68
C GLU A 48 -6.52 2.01 6.53
N LEU A 49 -6.46 1.46 5.31
CA LEU A 49 -7.16 2.07 4.16
C LEU A 49 -8.69 2.17 4.38
N ARG A 50 -9.29 1.23 5.11
CA ARG A 50 -10.70 1.29 5.49
C ARG A 50 -10.96 2.44 6.47
N GLU A 51 -10.13 2.59 7.50
CA GLU A 51 -10.27 3.70 8.45
C GLU A 51 -10.04 5.06 7.77
N ASP A 52 -9.09 5.15 6.83
CA ASP A 52 -8.89 6.33 6.00
C ASP A 52 -10.12 6.68 5.14
N ASN A 53 -10.79 5.69 4.54
CA ASN A 53 -12.03 5.93 3.80
C ASN A 53 -13.18 6.41 4.69
N LYS A 54 -13.28 5.92 5.92
CA LYS A 54 -14.25 6.44 6.91
C LYS A 54 -13.94 7.89 7.27
N ALA A 55 -12.67 8.19 7.52
CA ALA A 55 -12.23 9.55 7.83
C ALA A 55 -12.47 10.50 6.65
N LEU A 56 -12.26 10.03 5.42
CA LEU A 56 -12.58 10.78 4.20
C LEU A 56 -14.08 11.06 4.09
N ALA A 57 -14.95 10.07 4.33
CA ALA A 57 -16.39 10.29 4.35
C ALA A 57 -16.80 11.35 5.40
N GLY A 58 -16.16 11.36 6.57
CA GLY A 58 -16.34 12.40 7.59
C GLY A 58 -16.01 13.81 7.06
N ARG A 59 -14.83 13.97 6.46
CA ARG A 59 -14.39 15.25 5.87
C ARG A 59 -15.25 15.70 4.70
N LEU A 60 -15.75 14.77 3.90
CA LEU A 60 -16.67 15.09 2.80
C LEU A 60 -18.01 15.62 3.32
N ARG A 61 -18.53 15.10 4.44
CA ARG A 61 -19.73 15.66 5.08
C ARG A 61 -19.48 17.08 5.60
N GLU A 62 -18.32 17.34 6.17
CA GLU A 62 -17.94 18.70 6.57
C GLU A 62 -17.88 19.66 5.36
N ALA A 63 -17.27 19.23 4.26
CA ALA A 63 -17.20 20.01 3.03
C ALA A 63 -18.59 20.24 2.40
N HIS A 64 -19.46 19.23 2.43
CA HIS A 64 -20.85 19.34 1.98
C HIS A 64 -21.61 20.41 2.76
N ASN A 65 -21.50 20.42 4.09
CA ASN A 65 -22.13 21.46 4.93
C ASN A 65 -21.67 22.88 4.53
N VAL A 66 -20.37 23.06 4.24
CA VAL A 66 -19.84 24.35 3.76
C VAL A 66 -20.48 24.75 2.43
N CYS A 67 -20.65 23.81 1.49
CA CYS A 67 -21.34 24.08 0.23
C CYS A 67 -22.81 24.46 0.44
N GLU A 68 -23.50 23.77 1.35
CA GLU A 68 -24.90 24.10 1.71
C GLU A 68 -25.03 25.51 2.29
N GLU A 69 -24.14 25.90 3.21
CA GLU A 69 -24.10 27.25 3.79
C GLU A 69 -23.99 28.34 2.72
N HIS A 70 -23.21 28.09 1.67
CA HIS A 70 -23.00 29.01 0.56
C HIS A 70 -24.00 28.85 -0.59
N ARG A 71 -24.96 27.92 -0.46
CA ARG A 71 -25.94 27.55 -1.50
C ARG A 71 -25.28 27.10 -2.82
N ASP A 72 -24.09 26.50 -2.74
CA ASP A 72 -23.44 25.85 -3.88
C ASP A 72 -24.01 24.44 -4.09
N ILE A 73 -25.15 24.39 -4.77
CA ILE A 73 -25.89 23.15 -5.01
C ILE A 73 -25.07 22.18 -5.89
N ALA A 74 -24.36 22.70 -6.88
CA ALA A 74 -23.64 21.86 -7.84
C ALA A 74 -22.50 21.10 -7.16
N THR A 75 -21.70 21.78 -6.34
CA THR A 75 -20.62 21.14 -5.61
C THR A 75 -21.15 20.22 -4.51
N ALA A 76 -22.22 20.61 -3.80
CA ALA A 76 -22.84 19.76 -2.78
C ALA A 76 -23.29 18.40 -3.37
N SER A 77 -23.96 18.40 -4.52
CA SER A 77 -24.41 17.16 -5.18
C SER A 77 -23.25 16.27 -5.66
N LEU A 78 -22.12 16.85 -6.08
CA LEU A 78 -20.92 16.06 -6.39
C LEU A 78 -20.35 15.38 -5.15
N ILE A 79 -20.32 16.11 -4.02
CA ILE A 79 -19.80 15.59 -2.76
C ILE A 79 -20.67 14.45 -2.22
N GLU A 80 -22.00 14.53 -2.34
CA GLU A 80 -22.91 13.43 -1.95
C GLU A 80 -22.55 12.11 -2.66
N GLY A 81 -22.31 12.17 -3.97
CA GLY A 81 -21.86 10.99 -4.72
C GLY A 81 -20.51 10.44 -4.24
N TRP A 82 -19.59 11.32 -3.83
CA TRP A 82 -18.31 10.89 -3.25
C TRP A 82 -18.45 10.31 -1.83
N ILE A 83 -19.38 10.82 -1.02
CA ILE A 83 -19.71 10.25 0.30
C ILE A 83 -20.21 8.82 0.11
N ASP A 84 -21.22 8.61 -0.72
CA ASP A 84 -21.80 7.29 -0.98
C ASP A 84 -20.73 6.29 -1.44
N GLU A 85 -19.85 6.74 -2.33
CA GLU A 85 -18.81 5.89 -2.90
C GLU A 85 -17.70 5.56 -1.88
N THR A 86 -17.33 6.49 -0.99
CA THR A 86 -16.34 6.23 0.07
C THR A 86 -16.90 5.33 1.17
N GLU A 87 -18.20 5.43 1.48
CA GLU A 87 -18.90 4.48 2.35
C GLU A 87 -18.96 3.08 1.71
N ARG A 88 -19.24 3.00 0.41
CA ARG A 88 -19.23 1.73 -0.34
C ARG A 88 -17.84 1.08 -0.32
N ARG A 89 -16.77 1.85 -0.52
CA ARG A 89 -15.38 1.36 -0.40
C ARG A 89 -15.07 0.88 1.01
N THR A 90 -15.53 1.59 2.04
CA THR A 90 -15.38 1.16 3.44
C THR A 90 -15.97 -0.24 3.63
N TRP A 91 -17.17 -0.49 3.10
CA TRP A 91 -17.79 -1.82 3.14
C TRP A 91 -17.00 -2.85 2.34
N PHE A 92 -16.59 -2.55 1.09
CA PHE A 92 -15.79 -3.47 0.28
C PHE A 92 -14.45 -3.84 0.93
N LEU A 93 -13.77 -2.89 1.57
CA LEU A 93 -12.50 -3.11 2.27
C LEU A 93 -12.68 -3.96 3.52
N TYR A 94 -13.77 -3.74 4.28
CA TYR A 94 -14.14 -4.63 5.38
C TYR A 94 -14.36 -6.07 4.90
N GLU A 95 -15.12 -6.23 3.82
CA GLU A 95 -15.40 -7.54 3.21
C GLU A 95 -14.15 -8.18 2.56
N ALA A 96 -13.18 -7.40 2.10
CA ALA A 96 -11.90 -7.92 1.61
C ALA A 96 -11.02 -8.40 2.77
N GLY A 97 -11.01 -7.65 3.89
CA GLY A 97 -10.20 -7.95 5.08
C GLY A 97 -10.67 -9.17 5.88
N ARG A 98 -11.97 -9.53 5.83
CA ARG A 98 -12.51 -10.67 6.62
C ARG A 98 -11.91 -12.04 6.27
N ARG A 99 -11.21 -12.21 5.14
CA ARG A 99 -10.60 -13.48 4.72
C ARG A 99 -9.15 -13.67 5.19
N GLY A 100 -8.57 -12.69 5.88
CA GLY A 100 -7.25 -12.81 6.51
C GLY A 100 -7.26 -13.61 7.82
N ASP A 101 -8.44 -13.82 8.42
CA ASP A 101 -8.62 -14.52 9.71
C ASP A 101 -9.05 -15.99 9.53
N SER A 102 -8.67 -16.60 8.42
CA SER A 102 -8.63 -18.06 8.29
C SER A 102 -7.19 -18.53 8.52
N GLY A 103 -6.78 -18.44 9.78
CA GLY A 103 -5.48 -18.93 10.24
C GLY A 103 -5.32 -20.43 9.98
N GLY A 104 -4.10 -20.78 9.55
CA GLY A 104 -3.43 -22.03 9.88
C GLY A 104 -4.08 -23.33 9.40
N ARG A 105 -3.66 -23.78 8.22
CA ARG A 105 -3.50 -25.22 7.96
C ARG A 105 -2.28 -25.49 7.08
#